data_AF-A0A920VBC7-F1
#
_entry.id   AF-A0A920VBC7-F1
#
_cell.length_a   1.000
_cell.length_b   1.000
_cell.length_c   1.000
_cell.angle_alpha   90.00
_cell.angle_beta   90.00
_cell.angle_gamma   90.00
#
_symmetry.space_group_name_H-M   'P 1'
#
loop_
_entity.id
_entity.type
_entity.pdbx_description
1 polymer ?
#
loop_
_entity_poly.entity_id
_entity_poly.type
_entity_poly.pdbx_seq_one_letter_code
_entity_poly.pdbx_strand_id
1 'polypeptide(L)'
;MTVDSVTGQVWVGNNGQDLWETVHLIRPGENYGWSVYEGSHPFYLNRKLGPHPLTLPTAEHPHSEARSITGGVVYHGAKWPDLRGHFIYGDYNTGKIWGIRHDGEKIVSQREFADTALAIVGFATTRSGDLLVVDHGSGFYRIVPQPRVQRTLPFPTRLSETGLFTSTETHEMRSGVISYLVIASGWNDGALAERWMAVPGEERVGFNQSRPWTFPNRSALVQTLSLEREDHRGLAKRFRVETRVLLRQQNEWVGYSYRWNEAQTNAELIPRDGAKATFRVADAKSPGGFRRQDWVFPSRADCMTCHSRAAGFVLGLTGHNTDRNYDYDSITDNQLRTLSHIGLFNNPPKRSGKSSGYLVNPYNISEDLEKRARSYLHINCAVCHVEAGGGNR
;
A
#
# COMPACT_ATOMS: atom_id res chain seq x y z
N MET A 1 20.70 -10.43 -14.01
CA MET A 1 22.06 -10.06 -14.41
C MET A 1 22.09 -9.82 -15.91
N THR A 2 22.87 -8.85 -16.38
CA THR A 2 23.11 -8.62 -17.82
C THR A 2 24.54 -8.16 -18.06
N VAL A 3 25.02 -8.34 -19.28
CA VAL A 3 26.33 -7.84 -19.74
C VAL A 3 26.03 -6.83 -20.84
N ASP A 4 26.56 -5.62 -20.72
CA ASP A 4 26.50 -4.65 -21.79
C ASP A 4 27.39 -5.08 -22.95
N SER A 5 26.79 -5.40 -24.09
CA SER A 5 27.51 -5.78 -25.30
C SER A 5 28.46 -4.71 -25.85
N VAL A 6 28.28 -3.43 -25.47
CA VAL A 6 29.11 -2.32 -25.97
C VAL A 6 30.31 -2.06 -25.07
N THR A 7 30.09 -1.99 -23.75
CA THR A 7 31.14 -1.62 -22.79
C THR A 7 31.76 -2.82 -22.07
N GLY A 8 31.13 -3.99 -22.12
CA GLY A 8 31.52 -5.18 -21.33
C GLY A 8 31.13 -5.10 -19.85
N GLN A 9 30.46 -4.03 -19.42
CA GLN A 9 30.01 -3.85 -18.04
C GLN A 9 28.97 -4.90 -17.64
N VAL A 10 29.06 -5.40 -16.40
CA VAL A 10 28.12 -6.41 -15.88
C VAL A 10 27.21 -5.77 -14.83
N TRP A 11 25.90 -5.91 -15.01
CA TRP A 11 24.89 -5.34 -14.12
C TRP A 11 24.06 -6.42 -13.43
N VAL A 12 23.79 -6.23 -12.14
CA VAL A 12 22.98 -7.14 -11.31
C VAL A 12 21.99 -6.32 -10.49
N GLY A 13 20.70 -6.66 -10.59
CA GLY A 13 19.71 -6.29 -9.58
C GLY A 13 19.65 -7.38 -8.50
N ASN A 14 19.52 -6.99 -7.25
CA ASN A 14 19.54 -7.86 -6.09
C ASN A 14 18.45 -7.44 -5.10
N ASN A 15 17.72 -8.42 -4.58
CA ASN A 15 16.67 -8.15 -3.60
C ASN A 15 17.24 -8.16 -2.18
N GLY A 16 16.76 -7.21 -1.37
CA GLY A 16 17.01 -7.22 0.06
C GLY A 16 16.24 -8.32 0.75
N GLN A 17 16.58 -8.54 2.01
CA GLN A 17 15.78 -9.36 2.91
C GLN A 17 14.65 -8.53 3.52
N ASP A 18 14.97 -7.38 4.12
CA ASP A 18 14.07 -6.66 5.03
C ASP A 18 13.73 -5.24 4.58
N LEU A 19 14.71 -4.43 4.16
CA LEU A 19 14.54 -2.97 4.02
C LEU A 19 15.02 -2.34 2.70
N TRP A 20 15.96 -2.95 1.99
CA TRP A 20 16.60 -2.31 0.82
C TRP A 20 16.82 -3.22 -0.37
N GLU A 21 16.40 -2.76 -1.54
CA GLU A 21 16.69 -3.36 -2.83
C GLU A 21 17.92 -2.69 -3.46
N THR A 22 18.76 -3.44 -4.19
CA THR A 22 20.04 -2.94 -4.70
C THR A 22 20.30 -3.26 -6.17
N VAL A 23 21.08 -2.39 -6.82
CA VAL A 23 21.61 -2.57 -8.16
C VAL A 23 23.12 -2.36 -8.13
N HIS A 24 23.86 -3.24 -8.80
CA HIS A 24 25.32 -3.27 -8.80
C HIS A 24 25.86 -3.30 -10.22
N LEU A 25 26.78 -2.39 -10.53
CA LEU A 25 27.77 -2.55 -11.58
C LEU A 25 28.93 -3.37 -11.01
N ILE A 26 29.08 -4.61 -11.48
CA ILE A 26 29.98 -5.59 -10.90
C ILE A 26 31.42 -5.36 -11.34
N ARG A 27 32.37 -5.36 -10.40
CA ARG A 27 33.80 -5.52 -10.67
C ARG A 27 34.39 -6.76 -9.98
N PRO A 28 35.47 -7.34 -10.53
CA PRO A 28 36.13 -8.51 -9.95
C PRO A 28 36.57 -8.27 -8.50
N GLY A 29 36.20 -9.19 -7.60
CA GLY A 29 36.64 -9.18 -6.20
C GLY A 29 35.85 -8.26 -5.26
N GLU A 30 34.82 -7.56 -5.75
CA GLU A 30 33.97 -6.72 -4.91
C GLU A 30 33.16 -7.53 -3.89
N ASN A 31 32.96 -6.96 -2.70
CA ASN A 31 32.18 -7.54 -1.62
C ASN A 31 31.04 -6.59 -1.24
N TYR A 32 29.80 -6.96 -1.57
CA TYR A 32 28.61 -6.13 -1.31
C TYR A 32 28.03 -6.28 0.11
N GLY A 33 28.76 -6.92 1.03
CA GLY A 33 28.51 -6.77 2.46
C GLY A 33 27.44 -7.68 3.06
N TRP A 34 26.59 -8.32 2.25
CA TRP A 34 25.56 -9.21 2.77
C TRP A 34 26.18 -10.37 3.58
N SER A 35 25.72 -10.66 4.80
CA SER A 35 24.55 -10.09 5.51
C SER A 35 24.91 -9.12 6.64
N VAL A 36 26.15 -8.62 6.68
CA VAL A 36 26.55 -7.59 7.67
C VAL A 36 25.93 -6.25 7.30
N TYR A 37 25.81 -5.99 6.00
CA TYR A 37 25.11 -4.85 5.41
C TYR A 37 23.99 -5.32 4.48
N GLU A 38 22.94 -4.53 4.40
CA GLU A 38 21.90 -4.61 3.39
C GLU A 38 21.94 -3.29 2.58
N GLY A 39 22.44 -3.36 1.36
CA GLY A 39 22.85 -2.15 0.64
C GLY A 39 23.98 -1.41 1.35
N SER A 40 23.83 -0.10 1.53
CA SER A 40 24.76 0.74 2.30
C SER A 40 24.48 0.73 3.81
N HIS A 41 23.47 -0.02 4.28
CA HIS A 41 22.95 0.08 5.64
C HIS A 41 23.40 -1.08 6.53
N PRO A 42 23.79 -0.81 7.80
CA PRO A 42 24.04 -1.85 8.78
C PRO A 42 22.85 -2.79 8.96
N PHE A 43 23.10 -4.10 8.97
CA PHE A 43 22.07 -5.11 9.14
C PHE A 43 22.39 -6.04 10.32
N TYR A 44 23.16 -7.11 10.10
CA TYR A 44 23.65 -7.96 11.18
C TYR A 44 25.12 -7.69 11.49
N LEU A 45 25.38 -6.56 12.17
CA LEU A 45 26.75 -6.15 12.55
C LEU A 45 27.50 -7.15 13.44
N ASN A 46 26.78 -8.07 14.09
CA ASN A 46 27.36 -9.16 14.87
C ASN A 46 27.92 -10.30 14.00
N ARG A 47 27.66 -10.33 12.70
CA ARG A 47 28.22 -11.31 11.77
C ARG A 47 29.58 -10.86 11.26
N LYS A 48 30.41 -11.83 10.84
CA LYS A 48 31.73 -11.55 10.29
C LYS A 48 31.62 -11.10 8.82
N LEU A 49 32.10 -9.89 8.53
CA LEU A 49 32.22 -9.41 7.14
C LEU A 49 33.27 -10.25 6.39
N GLY A 50 33.04 -10.45 5.09
CA GLY A 50 34.02 -11.08 4.21
C GLY A 50 35.38 -10.37 4.22
N PRO A 51 36.45 -11.05 3.77
CA PRO A 51 37.82 -10.54 3.87
C PRO A 51 38.11 -9.31 2.99
N HIS A 52 37.25 -9.01 2.02
CA HIS A 52 37.39 -7.85 1.14
C HIS A 52 36.61 -6.64 1.71
N PRO A 53 37.07 -5.40 1.45
CA PRO A 53 36.36 -4.19 1.85
C PRO A 53 34.92 -4.15 1.31
N LEU A 54 34.02 -3.53 2.08
CA LEU A 54 32.65 -3.30 1.65
C LEU A 54 32.65 -2.41 0.39
N THR A 55 31.93 -2.87 -0.63
CA THR A 55 31.61 -2.12 -1.84
C THR A 55 30.15 -1.71 -1.78
N LEU A 56 29.88 -0.41 -1.92
CA LEU A 56 28.51 0.11 -1.90
C LEU A 56 27.77 -0.25 -3.19
N PRO A 57 26.44 -0.40 -3.14
CA PRO A 57 25.65 -0.59 -4.35
C PRO A 57 25.76 0.63 -5.29
N THR A 58 25.58 0.40 -6.59
CA THR A 58 25.54 1.48 -7.59
C THR A 58 24.24 2.26 -7.47
N ALA A 59 23.14 1.60 -7.12
CA ALA A 59 21.92 2.24 -6.67
C ALA A 59 21.23 1.37 -5.62
N GLU A 60 20.47 1.99 -4.74
CA GLU A 60 19.66 1.32 -3.74
C GLU A 60 18.31 2.02 -3.60
N HIS A 61 17.29 1.24 -3.27
CA HIS A 61 15.92 1.70 -3.13
C HIS A 61 15.36 1.19 -1.79
N PRO A 62 14.82 2.06 -0.94
CA PRO A 62 14.18 1.61 0.28
C PRO A 62 12.90 0.85 -0.05
N HIS A 63 12.47 -0.01 0.86
CA HIS A 63 11.22 -0.75 0.78
C HIS A 63 9.95 0.13 0.72
N SER A 64 10.07 1.43 1.06
CA SER A 64 9.03 2.43 0.80
C SER A 64 8.89 2.82 -0.69
N GLU A 65 9.88 2.50 -1.53
CA GLU A 65 9.95 2.81 -2.96
C GLU A 65 9.90 1.56 -3.86
N ALA A 66 10.69 0.52 -3.53
CA ALA A 66 10.81 -0.73 -4.30
C ALA A 66 10.94 -1.94 -3.34
N ARG A 67 10.50 -3.13 -3.73
CA ARG A 67 10.38 -4.30 -2.84
C ARG A 67 10.91 -5.62 -3.43
N SER A 68 11.12 -5.66 -4.74
CA SER A 68 11.62 -6.83 -5.45
C SER A 68 12.11 -6.40 -6.83
N ILE A 69 13.38 -5.98 -6.88
CA ILE A 69 14.02 -5.50 -8.09
C ILE A 69 14.20 -6.65 -9.10
N THR A 70 13.68 -6.40 -10.28
CA THR A 70 13.93 -7.18 -11.48
C THR A 70 14.95 -6.45 -12.35
N GLY A 71 16.18 -6.97 -12.38
CA GLY A 71 17.21 -6.49 -13.30
C GLY A 71 16.86 -6.80 -14.76
N GLY A 72 17.14 -5.87 -15.67
CA GLY A 72 16.82 -5.99 -17.09
C GLY A 72 18.03 -5.99 -18.01
N VAL A 73 18.06 -5.04 -18.94
CA VAL A 73 19.00 -4.97 -20.07
C VAL A 73 19.67 -3.61 -20.15
N VAL A 74 20.85 -3.53 -20.76
CA VAL A 74 21.41 -2.22 -21.16
C VAL A 74 20.83 -1.83 -22.51
N TYR A 75 20.10 -0.72 -22.54
CA TYR A 75 19.36 -0.29 -23.73
C TYR A 75 20.28 0.47 -24.70
N HIS A 76 20.28 0.07 -25.97
CA HIS A 76 21.06 0.73 -27.04
C HIS A 76 20.24 1.07 -28.30
N GLY A 77 18.93 0.81 -28.28
CA GLY A 77 18.04 0.99 -29.43
C GLY A 77 17.84 2.45 -29.85
N ALA A 78 17.46 2.66 -31.11
CA ALA A 78 17.31 4.01 -31.68
C ALA A 78 16.05 4.76 -31.21
N LYS A 79 15.02 4.05 -30.77
CA LYS A 79 13.71 4.64 -30.42
C LYS A 79 13.78 5.63 -29.25
N TRP A 80 14.69 5.40 -28.31
CA TRP A 80 14.86 6.18 -27.08
C TRP A 80 16.31 6.65 -26.92
N PRO A 81 16.75 7.69 -27.66
CA PRO A 81 18.13 8.15 -27.62
C PRO A 81 18.62 8.49 -26.20
N ASP A 82 17.76 9.10 -25.39
CA ASP A 82 18.08 9.50 -24.02
C ASP A 82 18.22 8.33 -23.03
N LEU A 83 17.79 7.13 -23.41
CA LEU A 83 17.98 5.91 -22.61
C LEU A 83 19.18 5.08 -23.09
N ARG A 84 19.87 5.47 -24.17
CA ARG A 84 21.02 4.70 -24.67
C ARG A 84 22.12 4.64 -23.60
N GLY A 85 22.65 3.44 -23.39
CA GLY A 85 23.64 3.12 -22.36
C GLY A 85 23.08 3.02 -20.94
N HIS A 86 21.76 3.14 -20.73
CA HIS A 86 21.18 2.90 -19.42
C HIS A 86 20.93 1.40 -19.21
N PHE A 87 21.38 0.88 -18.09
CA PHE A 87 20.86 -0.35 -17.51
C PHE A 87 19.42 -0.09 -17.04
N ILE A 88 18.49 -0.79 -17.65
CA ILE A 88 17.07 -0.73 -17.38
C ILE A 88 16.71 -1.83 -16.39
N TYR A 89 16.03 -1.46 -15.32
CA TYR A 89 15.52 -2.36 -14.29
C TYR A 89 14.17 -1.86 -13.78
N GLY A 90 13.43 -2.72 -13.10
CA GLY A 90 12.13 -2.37 -12.54
C GLY A 90 11.83 -3.16 -11.29
N ASP A 91 10.62 -2.99 -10.76
CA ASP A 91 10.18 -3.64 -9.52
C ASP A 91 8.93 -4.49 -9.75
N TYR A 92 8.91 -5.70 -9.20
CA TYR A 92 7.79 -6.62 -9.33
C TYR A 92 6.52 -6.16 -8.58
N ASN A 93 6.67 -5.49 -7.44
CA ASN A 93 5.55 -5.12 -6.57
C ASN A 93 4.98 -3.73 -6.87
N THR A 94 5.82 -2.79 -7.31
CA THR A 94 5.42 -1.39 -7.56
C THR A 94 5.29 -1.05 -9.04
N GLY A 95 5.81 -1.89 -9.95
CA GLY A 95 5.75 -1.66 -11.39
C GLY A 95 6.56 -0.47 -11.89
N LYS A 96 7.39 0.11 -11.02
CA LYS A 96 8.32 1.19 -11.36
C LYS A 96 9.45 0.69 -12.22
N ILE A 97 9.93 1.57 -13.11
CA ILE A 97 11.04 1.30 -14.02
C ILE A 97 12.03 2.46 -13.95
N TRP A 98 13.28 2.12 -13.70
CA TRP A 98 14.38 3.05 -13.61
C TRP A 98 15.47 2.71 -14.62
N GLY A 99 16.27 3.72 -14.93
CA GLY A 99 17.45 3.59 -15.77
C GLY A 99 18.66 4.19 -15.07
N ILE A 100 19.78 3.47 -15.07
CA ILE A 100 21.08 3.98 -14.61
C ILE A 100 22.08 3.87 -15.75
N ARG A 101 22.80 4.96 -16.03
CA ARG A 101 23.95 4.97 -16.93
C ARG A 101 25.20 5.29 -16.14
N HIS A 102 26.27 4.56 -16.41
CA HIS A 102 27.55 4.66 -15.73
C HIS A 102 28.68 4.70 -16.76
N ASP A 103 29.70 5.54 -16.56
CA ASP A 103 30.84 5.64 -17.48
C ASP A 103 31.96 4.62 -17.19
N GLY A 104 31.86 3.94 -16.04
CA GLY A 104 32.84 2.97 -15.54
C GLY A 104 33.48 3.43 -14.23
N GLU A 105 33.44 4.74 -13.96
CA GLU A 105 33.95 5.35 -12.74
C GLU A 105 32.83 5.90 -11.87
N LYS A 106 31.83 6.57 -12.47
CA LYS A 106 30.70 7.18 -11.77
C LYS A 106 29.37 7.05 -12.52
N ILE A 107 28.29 7.28 -11.77
CA ILE A 107 26.95 7.41 -12.33
C ILE A 107 26.87 8.70 -13.15
N VAL A 108 26.51 8.56 -14.42
CA VAL A 108 26.29 9.68 -15.36
C VAL A 108 24.85 10.15 -15.28
N SER A 109 23.90 9.22 -15.16
CA SER A 109 22.48 9.52 -14.99
C SER A 109 21.76 8.38 -14.29
N GLN A 110 20.83 8.73 -13.41
CA GLN A 110 19.91 7.80 -12.76
C GLN A 110 18.55 8.48 -12.65
N ARG A 111 17.48 7.79 -13.08
CA ARG A 111 16.11 8.28 -12.95
C ARG A 111 15.08 7.16 -13.05
N GLU A 112 13.95 7.36 -12.38
CA GLU A 112 12.70 6.71 -12.74
C GLU A 112 12.26 7.25 -14.11
N PHE A 113 11.86 6.38 -15.03
CA PHE A 113 11.34 6.82 -16.33
C PHE A 113 9.99 6.22 -16.70
N ALA A 114 9.46 5.27 -15.90
CA ALA A 114 8.06 4.87 -15.96
C ALA A 114 7.55 4.40 -14.60
N ASP A 115 6.28 4.73 -14.30
CA ASP A 115 5.51 4.29 -13.14
C ASP A 115 4.32 3.50 -13.71
N THR A 116 4.38 2.17 -13.64
CA THR A 116 3.42 1.29 -14.34
C THR A 116 2.65 0.41 -13.37
N ALA A 117 1.58 -0.17 -13.89
CA ALA A 117 0.76 -1.20 -13.25
C ALA A 117 1.35 -2.63 -13.37
N LEU A 118 2.54 -2.78 -13.99
CA LEU A 118 3.04 -4.10 -14.36
C LEU A 118 3.70 -4.80 -13.18
N ALA A 119 3.44 -6.10 -13.01
CA ALA A 119 4.23 -7.00 -12.19
C ALA A 119 5.46 -7.45 -12.98
N ILE A 120 6.47 -6.58 -13.01
CA ILE A 120 7.64 -6.72 -13.88
C ILE A 120 8.47 -7.94 -13.47
N VAL A 121 8.69 -8.84 -14.42
CA VAL A 121 9.53 -10.06 -14.26
C VAL A 121 10.67 -10.14 -15.25
N GLY A 122 10.76 -9.19 -16.18
CA GLY A 122 11.92 -9.08 -17.04
C GLY A 122 11.87 -7.93 -18.03
N PHE A 123 12.99 -7.77 -18.73
CA PHE A 123 13.13 -6.85 -19.85
C PHE A 123 13.86 -7.56 -20.98
N ALA A 124 13.54 -7.20 -22.22
CA ALA A 124 14.21 -7.71 -23.39
C ALA A 124 14.34 -6.62 -24.45
N THR A 125 15.21 -6.84 -25.43
CA THR A 125 15.23 -6.05 -26.66
C THR A 125 14.81 -6.91 -27.84
N THR A 126 14.03 -6.33 -28.76
CA THR A 126 13.79 -6.97 -30.06
C THR A 126 15.07 -6.95 -30.90
N ARG A 127 15.06 -7.66 -32.05
CA ARG A 127 16.14 -7.56 -33.05
C ARG A 127 16.34 -6.14 -33.59
N SER A 128 15.29 -5.31 -33.61
CA SER A 128 15.35 -3.89 -33.96
C SER A 128 15.89 -3.00 -32.83
N GLY A 129 16.15 -3.56 -31.65
CA GLY A 129 16.61 -2.84 -30.46
C GLY A 129 15.49 -2.17 -29.65
N ASP A 130 14.21 -2.49 -29.91
CA ASP A 130 13.10 -1.93 -29.14
C ASP A 130 13.01 -2.58 -27.76
N LEU A 131 12.85 -1.76 -26.72
CA LEU A 131 12.67 -2.23 -25.35
C LEU A 131 11.30 -2.90 -25.17
N LEU A 132 11.33 -4.12 -24.64
CA LEU A 132 10.18 -4.87 -24.17
C LEU A 132 10.22 -4.98 -22.65
N VAL A 133 9.06 -4.84 -22.02
CA VAL A 133 8.83 -5.10 -20.60
C VAL A 133 8.01 -6.38 -20.48
N VAL A 134 8.40 -7.29 -19.60
CA VAL A 134 7.71 -8.57 -19.38
C VAL A 134 6.93 -8.48 -18.09
N ASP A 135 5.61 -8.64 -18.19
CA ASP A 135 4.68 -8.68 -17.07
C ASP A 135 4.33 -10.12 -16.72
N HIS A 136 4.32 -10.45 -15.43
CA HIS A 136 3.99 -11.78 -14.93
C HIS A 136 2.56 -12.23 -15.26
N GLY A 137 1.61 -11.29 -15.28
CA GLY A 137 0.18 -11.60 -15.37
C GLY A 137 -0.40 -11.57 -16.78
N SER A 138 0.19 -10.81 -17.70
CA SER A 138 -0.48 -10.39 -18.93
C SER A 138 0.38 -10.43 -20.20
N GLY A 139 1.71 -10.51 -20.10
CA GLY A 139 2.60 -10.76 -21.24
C GLY A 139 3.61 -9.65 -21.54
N PHE A 140 3.81 -9.35 -22.82
CA PHE A 140 4.87 -8.44 -23.29
C PHE A 140 4.35 -7.05 -23.63
N TYR A 141 5.03 -6.03 -23.13
CA TYR A 141 4.67 -4.62 -23.27
C TYR A 141 5.75 -3.82 -23.96
N ARG A 142 5.34 -2.75 -24.64
CA ARG A 142 6.23 -1.71 -25.15
C ARG A 142 5.94 -0.42 -24.40
N ILE A 143 7.00 0.28 -24.02
CA ILE A 143 6.87 1.64 -23.50
C ILE A 143 6.58 2.56 -24.68
N VAL A 144 5.57 3.41 -24.50
CA VAL A 144 5.19 4.47 -25.43
C VAL A 144 5.29 5.80 -24.69
N PRO A 145 5.68 6.89 -25.37
CA PRO A 145 5.64 8.19 -24.73
C PRO A 145 4.19 8.46 -24.36
N GLN A 146 3.93 8.72 -23.08
CA GLN A 146 2.66 9.28 -22.70
C GLN A 146 2.69 10.73 -23.19
N PRO A 147 1.82 11.14 -24.14
CA PRO A 147 1.64 12.57 -24.41
C PRO A 147 1.37 13.23 -23.06
N ARG A 148 1.83 14.47 -22.84
CA ARG A 148 1.37 15.23 -21.68
C ARG A 148 -0.13 15.41 -21.82
N VAL A 149 -0.90 14.43 -21.36
CA VAL A 149 -2.33 14.56 -21.14
C VAL A 149 -2.37 15.61 -20.05
N GLN A 150 -2.84 16.80 -20.40
CA GLN A 150 -3.31 17.75 -19.40
C GLN A 150 -4.35 16.98 -18.59
N ARG A 151 -3.94 16.40 -17.46
CA ARG A 151 -4.85 15.96 -16.43
C ARG A 151 -5.61 17.22 -16.08
N THR A 152 -6.86 17.30 -16.52
CA THR A 152 -7.68 18.50 -16.40
C THR A 152 -7.88 18.93 -14.94
N LEU A 153 -7.60 18.02 -13.99
CA LEU A 153 -7.41 18.37 -12.59
C LEU A 153 -6.17 17.65 -12.00
N PRO A 154 -5.36 18.35 -11.19
CA PRO A 154 -4.29 17.72 -10.41
C PRO A 154 -4.87 16.66 -9.46
N PHE A 155 -4.06 15.68 -9.07
CA PHE A 155 -4.47 14.75 -8.01
C PHE A 155 -4.78 15.55 -6.73
N PRO A 156 -5.89 15.29 -6.03
CA PRO A 156 -6.26 16.04 -4.83
C PRO A 156 -5.18 15.87 -3.76
N THR A 157 -4.55 16.98 -3.35
CA THR A 157 -3.57 16.97 -2.26
C THR A 157 -4.21 17.34 -0.93
N ARG A 158 -5.44 17.84 -0.96
CA ARG A 158 -6.28 18.05 0.22
C ARG A 158 -7.45 17.06 0.23
N LEU A 159 -7.81 16.55 1.39
CA LEU A 159 -8.90 15.59 1.53
C LEU A 159 -10.24 16.17 1.05
N SER A 160 -10.46 17.47 1.25
CA SER A 160 -11.63 18.19 0.75
C SER A 160 -11.76 18.20 -0.79
N GLU A 161 -10.66 18.03 -1.52
CA GLU A 161 -10.63 18.04 -2.99
C GLU A 161 -10.92 16.66 -3.60
N THR A 162 -11.00 15.61 -2.77
CA THR A 162 -11.22 14.23 -3.24
C THR A 162 -12.63 13.99 -3.78
N GLY A 163 -13.58 14.87 -3.45
CA GLY A 163 -15.00 14.69 -3.75
C GLY A 163 -15.73 13.71 -2.81
N LEU A 164 -15.03 13.05 -1.88
CA LEU A 164 -15.62 12.08 -0.93
C LEU A 164 -16.42 12.74 0.20
N PHE A 165 -16.15 14.00 0.48
CA PHE A 165 -16.76 14.76 1.57
C PHE A 165 -17.64 15.88 1.04
N THR A 166 -18.75 16.13 1.73
CA THR A 166 -19.48 17.41 1.65
C THR A 166 -18.72 18.47 2.45
N SER A 167 -18.25 18.09 3.65
CA SER A 167 -17.46 18.94 4.53
C SER A 167 -16.45 18.10 5.32
N THR A 168 -15.16 18.41 5.19
CA THR A 168 -14.12 17.74 5.99
C THR A 168 -14.11 18.23 7.44
N GLU A 169 -14.49 19.48 7.69
CA GLU A 169 -14.46 20.07 9.04
C GLU A 169 -15.46 19.40 9.99
N THR A 170 -16.70 19.24 9.52
CA THR A 170 -17.75 18.52 10.24
C THR A 170 -17.68 17.00 10.04
N HIS A 171 -16.75 16.53 9.21
CA HIS A 171 -16.60 15.12 8.81
C HIS A 171 -17.89 14.54 8.21
N GLU A 172 -18.51 15.31 7.31
CA GLU A 172 -19.72 14.92 6.62
C GLU A 172 -19.38 14.34 5.25
N MET A 173 -19.67 13.06 5.06
CA MET A 173 -19.47 12.36 3.78
C MET A 173 -20.45 12.87 2.73
N ARG A 174 -20.02 12.82 1.46
CA ARG A 174 -20.92 13.13 0.34
C ARG A 174 -22.01 12.07 0.23
N SER A 175 -23.21 12.48 -0.17
CA SER A 175 -24.29 11.55 -0.50
C SER A 175 -23.82 10.53 -1.56
N GLY A 176 -24.12 9.25 -1.34
CA GLY A 176 -23.62 8.13 -2.13
C GLY A 176 -22.31 7.50 -1.61
N VAL A 177 -21.66 8.11 -0.62
CA VAL A 177 -20.55 7.47 0.10
C VAL A 177 -21.09 6.74 1.33
N ILE A 178 -21.11 5.41 1.25
CA ILE A 178 -21.87 4.54 2.15
C ILE A 178 -21.00 4.16 3.35
N SER A 179 -21.47 4.45 4.56
CA SER A 179 -20.83 3.99 5.79
C SER A 179 -21.07 2.50 6.01
N TYR A 180 -20.12 1.84 6.67
CA TYR A 180 -20.28 0.44 7.06
C TYR A 180 -19.52 0.13 8.35
N LEU A 181 -19.98 -0.91 9.04
CA LEU A 181 -19.32 -1.45 10.23
C LEU A 181 -18.68 -2.80 9.92
N VAL A 182 -17.68 -3.14 10.71
CA VAL A 182 -17.11 -4.49 10.78
C VAL A 182 -17.34 -5.08 12.16
N ILE A 183 -17.46 -6.40 12.27
CA ILE A 183 -17.61 -7.11 13.54
C ILE A 183 -16.30 -7.06 14.32
N ALA A 184 -15.22 -7.48 13.68
CA ALA A 184 -13.86 -7.39 14.19
C ALA A 184 -13.08 -6.33 13.38
N SER A 185 -12.60 -5.31 14.09
CA SER A 185 -11.75 -4.26 13.50
C SER A 185 -10.29 -4.65 13.62
N GLY A 186 -9.51 -4.36 12.59
CA GLY A 186 -8.05 -4.44 12.68
C GLY A 186 -7.50 -3.46 13.71
N TRP A 187 -6.38 -3.82 14.31
CA TRP A 187 -5.62 -3.00 15.21
C TRP A 187 -4.96 -1.83 14.44
N ASN A 188 -5.10 -0.62 14.97
CA ASN A 188 -4.56 0.61 14.39
C ASN A 188 -3.88 1.45 15.48
N ASP A 189 -3.01 0.82 16.28
CA ASP A 189 -2.26 1.48 17.35
C ASP A 189 -3.12 2.27 18.34
N GLY A 190 -4.24 1.68 18.72
CA GLY A 190 -5.21 2.26 19.64
C GLY A 190 -6.15 3.28 19.00
N ALA A 191 -6.08 3.51 17.69
CA ALA A 191 -7.02 4.40 17.00
C ALA A 191 -8.38 3.74 16.76
N LEU A 192 -9.42 4.56 16.91
CA LEU A 192 -10.77 4.25 16.47
C LEU A 192 -10.86 4.42 14.96
N ALA A 193 -11.42 3.43 14.29
CA ALA A 193 -11.55 3.41 12.84
C ALA A 193 -13.00 3.50 12.38
N GLU A 194 -13.32 4.53 11.63
CA GLU A 194 -14.59 4.70 10.91
C GLU A 194 -14.38 4.46 9.42
N ARG A 195 -15.38 3.91 8.72
CA ARG A 195 -15.20 3.38 7.37
C ARG A 195 -16.36 3.70 6.45
N TRP A 196 -16.01 3.94 5.19
CA TRP A 196 -16.95 4.19 4.11
C TRP A 196 -16.49 3.58 2.80
N MET A 197 -17.43 3.41 1.87
CA MET A 197 -17.17 2.99 0.51
C MET A 197 -17.89 3.90 -0.48
N ALA A 198 -17.23 4.23 -1.59
CA ALA A 198 -17.81 4.91 -2.72
C ALA A 198 -17.73 3.99 -3.94
N VAL A 199 -18.85 3.82 -4.63
CA VAL A 199 -18.99 3.00 -5.84
C VAL A 199 -19.48 3.91 -6.97
N PRO A 200 -18.85 3.88 -8.15
CA PRO A 200 -19.15 4.83 -9.22
C PRO A 200 -20.49 4.54 -9.90
N GLY A 201 -21.31 5.59 -10.04
CA GLY A 201 -22.58 5.52 -10.77
C GLY A 201 -23.49 4.41 -10.25
N GLU A 202 -23.93 3.54 -11.16
CA GLU A 202 -24.79 2.38 -10.86
C GLU A 202 -24.01 1.05 -10.87
N GLU A 203 -22.67 1.11 -10.88
CA GLU A 203 -21.85 -0.09 -10.82
C GLU A 203 -22.04 -0.83 -9.49
N ARG A 204 -21.79 -2.14 -9.50
CA ARG A 204 -22.14 -3.03 -8.39
C ARG A 204 -20.94 -3.79 -7.85
N VAL A 205 -20.98 -4.05 -6.55
CA VAL A 205 -19.98 -4.80 -5.80
C VAL A 205 -20.27 -6.30 -5.88
N GLY A 206 -19.23 -7.12 -6.06
CA GLY A 206 -19.34 -8.56 -5.91
C GLY A 206 -19.23 -8.95 -4.43
N PHE A 207 -20.33 -9.42 -3.87
CA PHE A 207 -20.38 -9.97 -2.52
C PHE A 207 -19.64 -11.31 -2.44
N ASN A 208 -18.95 -11.53 -1.33
CA ASN A 208 -18.43 -12.84 -0.96
C ASN A 208 -18.52 -13.04 0.55
N GLN A 209 -18.89 -14.24 0.99
CA GLN A 209 -19.08 -14.56 2.39
C GLN A 209 -17.76 -14.62 3.16
N SER A 210 -16.75 -15.32 2.62
CA SER A 210 -15.51 -15.66 3.35
C SER A 210 -14.24 -15.09 2.72
N ARG A 211 -14.32 -14.65 1.47
CA ARG A 211 -13.25 -13.92 0.76
C ARG A 211 -13.59 -12.43 0.69
N PRO A 212 -12.61 -11.57 0.38
CA PRO A 212 -12.87 -10.16 0.12
C PRO A 212 -13.94 -9.93 -0.94
N TRP A 213 -14.72 -8.86 -0.76
CA TRP A 213 -15.61 -8.36 -1.82
C TRP A 213 -14.82 -7.79 -3.00
N THR A 214 -15.44 -7.79 -4.18
CA THR A 214 -14.86 -7.22 -5.40
C THR A 214 -15.54 -5.89 -5.74
N PHE A 215 -14.76 -4.88 -6.07
CA PHE A 215 -15.26 -3.55 -6.40
C PHE A 215 -14.97 -3.18 -7.85
N PRO A 216 -15.85 -2.43 -8.52
CA PRO A 216 -15.55 -1.89 -9.85
C PRO A 216 -14.38 -0.90 -9.83
N ASN A 217 -13.83 -0.64 -11.02
CA ASN A 217 -12.84 0.41 -11.18
C ASN A 217 -13.43 1.77 -10.78
N ARG A 218 -12.61 2.68 -10.24
CA ARG A 218 -13.01 3.99 -9.69
C ARG A 218 -13.74 3.94 -8.34
N SER A 219 -13.88 2.77 -7.71
CA SER A 219 -14.32 2.69 -6.31
C SER A 219 -13.26 3.21 -5.34
N ALA A 220 -13.72 3.77 -4.22
CA ALA A 220 -12.84 4.18 -3.12
C ALA A 220 -13.31 3.56 -1.79
N LEU A 221 -12.38 3.01 -1.03
CA LEU A 221 -12.60 2.60 0.35
C LEU A 221 -11.90 3.60 1.26
N VAL A 222 -12.65 4.17 2.20
CA VAL A 222 -12.20 5.25 3.06
C VAL A 222 -12.16 4.75 4.50
N GLN A 223 -11.08 5.04 5.21
CA GLN A 223 -10.97 4.79 6.64
C GLN A 223 -10.40 6.04 7.33
N THR A 224 -11.13 6.59 8.31
CA THR A 224 -10.62 7.67 9.16
C THR A 224 -10.23 7.09 10.52
N LEU A 225 -9.00 7.38 10.95
CA LEU A 225 -8.42 6.94 12.21
C LEU A 225 -8.36 8.11 13.20
N SER A 226 -8.86 7.89 14.40
CA SER A 226 -8.90 8.91 15.46
C SER A 226 -8.33 8.38 16.77
N LEU A 227 -7.65 9.25 17.51
CA LEU A 227 -7.14 9.00 18.87
C LEU A 227 -7.86 9.90 19.88
N GLU A 228 -7.86 9.50 21.15
CA GLU A 228 -8.22 10.41 22.26
C GLU A 228 -6.99 11.22 22.66
N ARG A 229 -6.81 12.37 22.02
CA ARG A 229 -5.62 13.22 22.19
C ARG A 229 -5.88 14.27 23.26
N GLU A 230 -4.83 14.63 24.00
CA GLU A 230 -4.85 15.81 24.86
C GLU A 230 -5.09 17.08 24.03
N ASP A 231 -6.07 17.88 24.41
CA ASP A 231 -6.30 19.22 23.88
C ASP A 231 -5.45 20.27 24.62
N HIS A 232 -5.52 21.53 24.18
CA HIS A 232 -4.79 22.65 24.79
C HIS A 232 -5.18 22.93 26.25
N ARG A 233 -6.23 22.30 26.77
CA ARG A 233 -6.72 22.43 28.16
C ARG A 233 -6.36 21.21 29.00
N GLY A 234 -5.61 20.24 28.47
CA GLY A 234 -5.26 19.02 29.16
C GLY A 234 -6.36 17.95 29.18
N LEU A 235 -7.41 18.09 28.36
CA LEU A 235 -8.54 17.16 28.31
C LEU A 235 -8.44 16.25 27.09
N ALA A 236 -8.86 15.00 27.25
CA ALA A 236 -8.92 14.05 26.14
C ALA A 236 -10.10 14.36 25.22
N LYS A 237 -9.84 14.64 23.95
CA LYS A 237 -10.88 14.78 22.91
C LYS A 237 -10.55 13.91 21.71
N ARG A 238 -11.60 13.42 21.05
CA ARG A 238 -11.46 12.71 19.77
C ARG A 238 -10.76 13.61 18.75
N PHE A 239 -9.64 13.14 18.24
CA PHE A 239 -8.80 13.84 17.28
C PHE A 239 -8.56 12.93 16.08
N ARG A 240 -9.00 13.35 14.89
CA ARG A 240 -8.71 12.66 13.63
C ARG A 240 -7.23 12.83 13.33
N VAL A 241 -6.55 11.71 13.12
CA VAL A 241 -5.11 11.66 12.87
C VAL A 241 -4.85 11.46 11.38
N GLU A 242 -5.53 10.48 10.81
CA GLU A 242 -5.27 10.00 9.47
C GLU A 242 -6.58 9.68 8.74
N THR A 243 -6.63 9.90 7.43
CA THR A 243 -7.62 9.28 6.57
C THR A 243 -6.92 8.53 5.45
N ARG A 244 -7.17 7.23 5.38
CA ARG A 244 -6.66 6.32 4.36
C ARG A 244 -7.72 6.14 3.29
N VAL A 245 -7.33 6.30 2.04
CA VAL A 245 -8.17 6.08 0.87
C VAL A 245 -7.50 5.00 0.03
N LEU A 246 -8.13 3.83 -0.07
CA LEU A 246 -7.77 2.81 -1.05
C LEU A 246 -8.61 3.05 -2.30
N LEU A 247 -7.99 3.58 -3.35
CA LEU A 247 -8.65 3.92 -4.60
C LEU A 247 -8.40 2.83 -5.63
N ARG A 248 -9.46 2.30 -6.22
CA ARG A 248 -9.34 1.45 -7.40
C ARG A 248 -9.26 2.33 -8.63
N GLN A 249 -8.12 2.40 -9.29
CA GLN A 249 -7.95 3.18 -10.52
C GLN A 249 -7.20 2.35 -11.55
N GLN A 250 -7.60 2.46 -12.82
CA GLN A 250 -7.03 1.64 -13.90
C GLN A 250 -7.07 0.13 -13.59
N ASN A 251 -8.11 -0.31 -12.88
CA ASN A 251 -8.32 -1.67 -12.36
C ASN A 251 -7.42 -2.13 -11.20
N GLU A 252 -6.57 -1.25 -10.68
CA GLU A 252 -5.65 -1.53 -9.59
C GLU A 252 -5.97 -0.77 -8.32
N TRP A 253 -5.59 -1.32 -7.17
CA TRP A 253 -5.74 -0.65 -5.89
C TRP A 253 -4.48 0.14 -5.55
N VAL A 254 -4.67 1.41 -5.20
CA VAL A 254 -3.59 2.28 -4.72
C VAL A 254 -4.03 2.93 -3.41
N GLY A 255 -3.17 2.83 -2.39
CA GLY A 255 -3.39 3.42 -1.08
C GLY A 255 -2.88 4.86 -1.00
N TYR A 256 -3.67 5.75 -0.38
CA TYR A 256 -3.31 7.13 -0.11
C TYR A 256 -3.61 7.47 1.34
N SER A 257 -2.63 8.04 2.05
CA SER A 257 -2.82 8.54 3.42
C SER A 257 -2.88 10.06 3.42
N TYR A 258 -3.83 10.61 4.17
CA TYR A 258 -3.97 12.05 4.43
C TYR A 258 -3.81 12.31 5.92
N ARG A 259 -2.97 13.28 6.30
CA ARG A 259 -2.76 13.70 7.70
C ARG A 259 -3.66 14.89 8.02
N TRP A 260 -4.47 14.75 9.05
CA TRP A 260 -5.32 15.83 9.54
C TRP A 260 -4.52 16.97 10.16
N ASN A 261 -4.98 18.19 9.93
CA ASN A 261 -4.42 19.39 10.54
C ASN A 261 -4.86 19.52 12.01
N GLU A 262 -4.11 20.34 12.77
CA GLU A 262 -4.41 20.63 14.18
C GLU A 262 -5.79 21.27 14.38
N ALA A 263 -6.23 22.10 13.42
CA ALA A 263 -7.52 22.75 13.43
C ALA A 263 -8.71 21.78 13.19
N GLN A 264 -8.45 20.53 12.81
CA GLN A 264 -9.46 19.51 12.47
C GLN A 264 -10.39 19.90 11.33
N THR A 265 -9.96 20.82 10.46
CA THR A 265 -10.77 21.33 9.33
C THR A 265 -10.50 20.59 8.03
N ASN A 266 -9.30 20.04 7.84
CA ASN A 266 -8.92 19.32 6.61
C ASN A 266 -7.71 18.39 6.85
N ALA A 267 -7.36 17.60 5.84
CA ALA A 267 -6.18 16.74 5.86
C ALA A 267 -5.38 16.86 4.56
N GLU A 268 -4.05 16.77 4.67
CA GLU A 268 -3.10 16.91 3.57
C GLU A 268 -2.50 15.56 3.17
N LEU A 269 -2.32 15.35 1.88
CA LEU A 269 -1.77 14.13 1.32
C LEU A 269 -0.35 13.89 1.82
N ILE A 270 -0.11 12.71 2.38
CA ILE A 270 1.21 12.28 2.81
C ILE A 270 2.10 12.04 1.58
N PRO A 271 3.38 12.47 1.61
CA PRO A 271 4.38 12.17 0.57
C PRO A 271 4.43 10.69 0.21
N ARG A 272 5.00 10.38 -0.96
CA ARG A 272 5.02 8.99 -1.46
C ARG A 272 5.75 8.05 -0.50
N ASP A 273 6.81 8.52 0.14
CA ASP A 273 7.66 7.75 1.06
C ASP A 273 7.10 7.63 2.48
N GLY A 274 5.89 8.14 2.72
CA GLY A 274 5.27 8.14 4.04
C GLY A 274 5.67 9.36 4.88
N ALA A 275 5.26 9.35 6.15
CA ALA A 275 5.61 10.39 7.12
C ALA A 275 5.54 9.83 8.54
N LYS A 276 6.05 10.61 9.51
CA LYS A 276 5.93 10.29 10.94
C LYS A 276 5.41 11.49 11.72
N ALA A 277 4.70 11.22 12.81
CA ALA A 277 4.30 12.21 13.80
C ALA A 277 4.29 11.57 15.19
N THR A 278 4.25 12.40 16.22
CA THR A 278 4.10 11.96 17.61
C THR A 278 2.90 12.68 18.22
N PHE A 279 2.06 11.93 18.93
CA PHE A 279 0.88 12.43 19.63
C PHE A 279 0.97 12.14 21.13
N ARG A 280 0.41 13.03 21.96
CA ARG A 280 0.10 12.75 23.37
C ARG A 280 -1.34 12.25 23.47
N VAL A 281 -1.49 10.98 23.81
CA VAL A 281 -2.77 10.26 23.81
C VAL A 281 -3.14 9.94 25.25
N ALA A 282 -4.42 10.13 25.59
CA ALA A 282 -4.94 9.80 26.90
C ALA A 282 -4.69 8.32 27.23
N ASP A 283 -4.17 8.08 28.42
CA ASP A 283 -3.94 6.75 28.96
C ASP A 283 -3.90 6.82 30.49
N ALA A 284 -4.98 6.38 31.12
CA ALA A 284 -5.13 6.39 32.57
C ALA A 284 -4.07 5.53 33.31
N LYS A 285 -3.39 4.61 32.60
CA LYS A 285 -2.33 3.79 33.18
C LYS A 285 -0.95 4.46 33.14
N SER A 286 -0.80 5.52 32.36
CA SER A 286 0.47 6.22 32.20
C SER A 286 0.63 7.35 33.23
N PRO A 287 1.86 7.64 33.71
CA PRO A 287 2.12 8.76 34.59
C PRO A 287 1.61 10.09 34.01
N GLY A 288 0.81 10.81 34.78
CA GLY A 288 0.18 12.05 34.33
C GLY A 288 -1.02 11.85 33.39
N GLY A 289 -1.52 10.63 33.21
CA GLY A 289 -2.74 10.33 32.45
C GLY A 289 -2.58 10.32 30.94
N PHE A 290 -1.36 10.44 30.42
CA PHE A 290 -1.07 10.49 28.99
C PHE A 290 0.18 9.69 28.63
N ARG A 291 0.16 9.12 27.42
CA ARG A 291 1.30 8.42 26.82
C ARG A 291 1.72 9.08 25.52
N ARG A 292 3.01 8.95 25.18
CA ARG A 292 3.55 9.27 23.86
C ARG A 292 3.16 8.16 22.89
N GLN A 293 2.55 8.51 21.77
CA GLN A 293 2.25 7.62 20.66
C GLN A 293 2.99 8.10 19.42
N ASP A 294 3.98 7.34 18.98
CA ASP A 294 4.57 7.54 17.65
C ASP A 294 3.63 6.97 16.60
N TRP A 295 3.42 7.73 15.53
CA TRP A 295 2.51 7.41 14.44
C TRP A 295 3.27 7.40 13.12
N VAL A 296 3.12 6.30 12.38
CA VAL A 296 3.68 6.14 11.04
C VAL A 296 2.54 6.25 10.04
N PHE A 297 2.63 7.23 9.16
CA PHE A 297 1.77 7.31 7.98
C PHE A 297 2.41 6.45 6.88
N PRO A 298 1.73 5.41 6.37
CA PRO A 298 2.32 4.47 5.43
C PRO A 298 2.70 5.17 4.12
N SER A 299 3.83 4.76 3.56
CA SER A 299 4.17 5.08 2.17
C SER A 299 3.20 4.43 1.19
N ARG A 300 3.29 4.81 -0.09
CA ARG A 300 2.51 4.13 -1.14
C ARG A 300 2.84 2.64 -1.21
N ALA A 301 4.11 2.27 -1.05
CA ALA A 301 4.53 0.87 -1.04
C ALA A 301 4.11 0.12 0.24
N ASP A 302 4.16 0.77 1.41
CA ASP A 302 3.74 0.14 2.68
C ASP A 302 2.28 -0.29 2.64
N CYS A 303 1.40 0.52 2.05
CA CYS A 303 0.00 0.15 1.82
C CYS A 303 -0.12 -1.21 1.10
N MET A 304 0.69 -1.43 0.06
CA MET A 304 0.61 -2.61 -0.80
C MET A 304 1.23 -3.86 -0.16
N THR A 305 1.91 -3.73 0.97
CA THR A 305 2.39 -4.89 1.76
C THR A 305 1.21 -5.72 2.25
N CYS A 306 0.21 -5.05 2.85
CA CYS A 306 -0.99 -5.71 3.36
C CYS A 306 -2.05 -5.83 2.27
N HIS A 307 -2.22 -4.78 1.45
CA HIS A 307 -3.15 -4.77 0.32
C HIS A 307 -2.56 -5.49 -0.89
N SER A 308 -2.14 -6.74 -0.72
CA SER A 308 -1.47 -7.53 -1.74
C SER A 308 -2.47 -8.38 -2.55
N ARG A 309 -2.00 -8.91 -3.70
CA ARG A 309 -2.77 -9.88 -4.51
C ARG A 309 -3.12 -11.13 -3.71
N ALA A 310 -2.20 -11.63 -2.88
CA ALA A 310 -2.42 -12.80 -2.05
C ALA A 310 -3.59 -12.62 -1.07
N ALA A 311 -3.71 -11.40 -0.51
CA ALA A 311 -4.81 -11.02 0.36
C ALA A 311 -6.09 -10.59 -0.39
N GLY A 312 -6.06 -10.49 -1.73
CA GLY A 312 -7.18 -10.00 -2.53
C GLY A 312 -7.40 -8.48 -2.45
N PHE A 313 -6.39 -7.72 -2.01
CA PHE A 313 -6.35 -6.26 -1.85
C PHE A 313 -7.34 -5.63 -0.86
N VAL A 314 -8.57 -6.14 -0.73
CA VAL A 314 -9.59 -5.54 0.13
C VAL A 314 -9.62 -6.23 1.49
N LEU A 315 -9.18 -5.53 2.54
CA LEU A 315 -8.98 -6.13 3.86
C LEU A 315 -10.22 -5.98 4.74
N GLY A 316 -10.68 -7.10 5.33
CA GLY A 316 -11.74 -7.11 6.33
C GLY A 316 -13.17 -6.86 5.83
N LEU A 317 -13.36 -6.57 4.54
CA LEU A 317 -14.68 -6.46 3.88
C LEU A 317 -15.08 -7.82 3.29
N THR A 318 -15.68 -8.64 4.14
CA THR A 318 -16.22 -9.98 3.83
C THR A 318 -17.60 -10.11 4.45
N GLY A 319 -18.46 -10.96 3.90
CA GLY A 319 -19.79 -11.20 4.47
C GLY A 319 -19.73 -11.58 5.95
N HIS A 320 -18.79 -12.44 6.35
CA HIS A 320 -18.60 -12.83 7.76
C HIS A 320 -18.23 -11.67 8.68
N ASN A 321 -17.53 -10.64 8.19
CA ASN A 321 -17.12 -9.52 9.04
C ASN A 321 -18.09 -8.33 8.96
N THR A 322 -19.02 -8.33 8.01
CA THR A 322 -20.01 -7.25 7.85
C THR A 322 -21.44 -7.69 8.16
N ASP A 323 -21.70 -8.94 8.49
CA ASP A 323 -23.05 -9.40 8.85
C ASP A 323 -23.47 -8.97 10.27
N ARG A 324 -23.80 -7.68 10.42
CA ARG A 324 -24.22 -7.06 11.69
C ARG A 324 -25.21 -5.93 11.47
N ASN A 325 -25.90 -5.55 12.54
CA ASN A 325 -26.78 -4.38 12.54
C ASN A 325 -25.97 -3.08 12.50
N TYR A 326 -26.53 -2.11 11.79
CA TYR A 326 -26.06 -0.75 11.65
C TYR A 326 -27.24 0.19 11.96
N ASP A 327 -26.94 1.28 12.66
CA ASP A 327 -27.92 2.30 13.01
C ASP A 327 -27.89 3.43 11.97
N TYR A 328 -28.98 3.57 11.20
CA TYR A 328 -29.15 4.58 10.15
C TYR A 328 -29.95 5.80 10.66
N ASP A 329 -29.74 6.15 11.94
CA ASP A 329 -30.38 7.20 12.73
C ASP A 329 -31.88 6.96 13.01
N SER A 330 -32.67 6.72 11.96
CA SER A 330 -34.12 6.51 12.03
C SER A 330 -34.51 5.03 12.13
N ILE A 331 -33.63 4.14 11.68
CA ILE A 331 -33.87 2.70 11.64
C ILE A 331 -32.57 1.94 11.88
N THR A 332 -32.66 0.91 12.73
CA THR A 332 -31.59 -0.09 12.86
C THR A 332 -31.93 -1.31 12.03
N ASP A 333 -30.99 -1.71 11.17
CA ASP A 333 -31.12 -2.89 10.33
C ASP A 333 -29.78 -3.58 10.11
N ASN A 334 -29.81 -4.86 9.76
CA ASN A 334 -28.65 -5.58 9.26
C ASN A 334 -28.12 -4.91 7.99
N GLN A 335 -26.87 -4.46 8.02
CA GLN A 335 -26.31 -3.67 6.93
C GLN A 335 -26.24 -4.46 5.62
N LEU A 336 -26.03 -5.79 5.63
CA LEU A 336 -26.04 -6.57 4.38
C LEU A 336 -27.42 -6.57 3.71
N ARG A 337 -28.48 -6.57 4.52
CA ARG A 337 -29.85 -6.44 4.02
C ARG A 337 -30.09 -5.05 3.44
N THR A 338 -29.66 -3.99 4.13
CA THR A 338 -29.75 -2.61 3.64
C THR A 338 -28.97 -2.42 2.34
N LEU A 339 -27.70 -2.85 2.31
CA LEU A 339 -26.83 -2.78 1.13
C LEU A 339 -27.41 -3.56 -0.07
N SER A 340 -28.03 -4.71 0.18
CA SER A 340 -28.74 -5.46 -0.87
C SER A 340 -29.99 -4.72 -1.35
N HIS A 341 -30.73 -4.09 -0.44
CA HIS A 341 -31.96 -3.35 -0.75
C HIS A 341 -31.70 -2.13 -1.63
N ILE A 342 -30.60 -1.40 -1.38
CA ILE A 342 -30.19 -0.26 -2.22
C ILE A 342 -29.51 -0.70 -3.54
N GLY A 343 -29.42 -2.00 -3.82
CA GLY A 343 -28.91 -2.52 -5.08
C GLY A 343 -27.38 -2.54 -5.19
N LEU A 344 -26.63 -2.44 -4.08
CA LEU A 344 -25.17 -2.39 -4.11
C LEU A 344 -24.53 -3.62 -4.75
N PHE A 345 -25.11 -4.81 -4.53
CA PHE A 345 -24.51 -6.07 -4.95
C PHE A 345 -25.01 -6.56 -6.31
N ASN A 346 -24.12 -7.11 -7.13
CA ASN A 346 -24.50 -7.84 -8.35
C ASN A 346 -24.95 -9.29 -8.03
N ASN A 347 -24.54 -9.82 -6.89
CA ASN A 347 -24.85 -11.15 -6.38
C ASN A 347 -25.21 -11.05 -4.88
N PRO A 348 -26.36 -10.46 -4.51
CA PRO A 348 -26.68 -10.20 -3.12
C PRO A 348 -26.69 -11.49 -2.27
N PRO A 349 -26.29 -11.42 -0.99
CA PRO A 349 -26.39 -12.57 -0.10
C PRO A 349 -27.81 -13.13 -0.11
N LYS A 350 -27.93 -14.45 -0.17
CA LYS A 350 -29.23 -15.10 0.04
C LYS A 350 -29.75 -14.68 1.41
N ARG A 351 -31.06 -14.43 1.55
CA ARG A 351 -31.71 -14.21 2.86
C ARG A 351 -31.39 -15.39 3.77
N SER A 352 -30.33 -15.29 4.58
CA SER A 352 -29.97 -16.30 5.55
C SER A 352 -30.51 -15.89 6.92
N GLY A 353 -31.19 -16.82 7.59
CA GLY A 353 -31.45 -16.72 9.03
C GLY A 353 -30.15 -16.61 9.83
N LYS A 354 -30.28 -16.30 11.14
CA LYS A 354 -29.21 -16.04 12.14
C LYS A 354 -27.77 -16.21 11.61
N SER A 355 -27.08 -15.06 11.46
CA SER A 355 -25.62 -14.95 11.30
C SER A 355 -24.90 -16.08 12.03
N SER A 356 -24.02 -16.80 11.32
CA SER A 356 -23.36 -18.00 11.83
C SER A 356 -22.34 -17.72 12.96
N GLY A 357 -22.28 -16.50 13.50
CA GLY A 357 -21.39 -16.14 14.61
C GLY A 357 -19.91 -16.41 14.34
N TYR A 358 -19.50 -16.34 13.06
CA TYR A 358 -18.15 -16.72 12.62
C TYR A 358 -17.07 -15.79 13.17
N LEU A 359 -17.38 -14.50 13.27
CA LEU A 359 -16.56 -13.50 13.95
C LEU A 359 -17.36 -12.87 15.08
N VAL A 360 -16.64 -12.44 16.12
CA VAL A 360 -17.14 -11.64 17.23
C VAL A 360 -16.23 -10.43 17.41
N ASN A 361 -16.70 -9.40 18.12
CA ASN A 361 -15.82 -8.30 18.51
C ASN A 361 -14.75 -8.85 19.48
N PRO A 362 -13.45 -8.84 19.12
CA PRO A 362 -12.39 -9.43 19.95
C PRO A 362 -12.21 -8.73 21.30
N TYR A 363 -12.72 -7.50 21.44
CA TYR A 363 -12.65 -6.71 22.67
C TYR A 363 -13.91 -6.80 23.54
N ASN A 364 -14.98 -7.46 23.08
CA ASN A 364 -16.17 -7.66 23.89
C ASN A 364 -15.94 -8.81 24.90
N ILE A 365 -15.78 -8.49 26.19
CA ILE A 365 -15.47 -9.47 27.21
C ILE A 365 -16.60 -10.46 27.54
N SER A 366 -17.82 -10.16 27.10
CA SER A 366 -18.96 -11.06 27.27
C SER A 366 -19.00 -12.18 26.22
N GLU A 367 -18.20 -12.07 25.15
CA GLU A 367 -18.07 -13.12 24.14
C GLU A 367 -17.05 -14.19 24.58
N ASP A 368 -17.22 -15.40 24.05
CA ASP A 368 -16.31 -16.52 24.28
C ASP A 368 -14.85 -16.18 23.91
N LEU A 369 -13.92 -16.55 24.78
CA LEU A 369 -12.49 -16.22 24.64
C LEU A 369 -11.89 -16.81 23.37
N GLU A 370 -12.23 -18.04 23.02
CA GLU A 370 -11.70 -18.70 21.83
C GLU A 370 -12.20 -17.98 20.56
N LYS A 371 -13.49 -17.64 20.50
CA LYS A 371 -14.05 -16.84 19.39
C LYS A 371 -13.39 -15.47 19.26
N ARG A 372 -13.16 -14.79 20.38
CA ARG A 372 -12.47 -13.48 20.40
C ARG A 372 -11.04 -13.59 19.88
N ALA A 373 -10.28 -14.58 20.35
CA ALA A 373 -8.92 -14.83 19.89
C ALA A 373 -8.87 -15.15 18.39
N ARG A 374 -9.74 -16.04 17.91
CA ARG A 374 -9.82 -16.39 16.47
C ARG A 374 -10.22 -15.19 15.61
N SER A 375 -11.14 -14.34 16.09
CA SER A 375 -11.54 -13.13 15.38
C SER A 375 -10.41 -12.10 15.30
N TYR A 376 -9.64 -11.96 16.38
CA TYR A 376 -8.45 -11.11 16.40
C TYR A 376 -7.39 -11.58 15.39
N LEU A 377 -7.05 -12.88 15.42
CA LEU A 377 -6.07 -13.46 14.49
C LEU A 377 -6.54 -13.40 13.04
N HIS A 378 -7.84 -13.63 12.79
CA HIS A 378 -8.42 -13.56 11.45
C HIS A 378 -8.24 -12.19 10.81
N ILE A 379 -8.45 -11.10 11.56
CA ILE A 379 -8.38 -9.75 11.02
C ILE A 379 -6.96 -9.16 11.02
N ASN A 380 -6.12 -9.52 12.00
CA ASN A 380 -4.80 -8.91 12.16
C ASN A 380 -3.64 -9.74 11.58
N CYS A 381 -3.81 -11.06 11.45
CA CYS A 381 -2.70 -11.95 11.07
C CYS A 381 -2.98 -12.68 9.76
N ALA A 382 -4.21 -13.16 9.55
CA ALA A 382 -4.51 -14.01 8.40
C ALA A 382 -4.31 -13.33 7.05
N VAL A 383 -4.32 -11.99 6.98
CA VAL A 383 -4.02 -11.22 5.76
C VAL A 383 -2.58 -11.45 5.26
N CYS A 384 -1.62 -11.52 6.18
CA CYS A 384 -0.21 -11.71 5.84
C CYS A 384 0.18 -13.20 5.82
N HIS A 385 -0.50 -14.03 6.62
CA HIS A 385 -0.30 -15.48 6.69
C HIS A 385 -1.27 -16.23 5.77
N VAL A 386 -1.28 -15.87 4.50
CA VAL A 386 -1.93 -16.61 3.40
C VAL A 386 -0.88 -17.26 2.50
N GLU A 387 -1.32 -18.17 1.64
CA GLU A 387 -0.50 -18.65 0.52
C GLU A 387 0.02 -17.46 -0.30
N ALA A 388 1.33 -17.40 -0.53
CA ALA A 388 2.04 -16.27 -1.15
C ALA A 388 1.94 -14.90 -0.42
N GLY A 389 1.51 -14.88 0.85
CA GLY A 389 1.52 -13.69 1.70
C GLY A 389 2.91 -13.36 2.26
N GLY A 390 3.15 -12.08 2.58
CA GLY A 390 4.43 -11.59 3.08
C GLY A 390 4.77 -12.00 4.51
N GLY A 391 3.82 -12.52 5.28
CA GLY A 391 4.01 -12.92 6.68
C GLY A 391 4.65 -14.29 6.88
N ASN A 392 4.94 -15.03 5.80
CA ASN A 392 5.58 -16.35 5.88
C ASN A 392 7.11 -16.29 5.77
N ARG A 393 7.71 -15.10 5.84
CA ARG A 393 9.15 -14.87 5.71
C ARG A 393 9.82 -14.67 7.06
#